data_AF-A0A1H4HFH3-F1
#
_entry.id   AF-A0A1H4HFH3-F1
#
_cell.length_a   1.000
_cell.length_b   1.000
_cell.length_c   1.000
_cell.angle_alpha   90.00
_cell.angle_beta   90.00
_cell.angle_gamma   90.00
#
_symmetry.space_group_name_H-M   'P 1'
#
loop_
_entity.id
_entity.type
_entity.pdbx_description
1 polymer ?
#
loop_
_entity_poly.entity_id
_entity_poly.type
_entity_poly.pdbx_seq_one_letter_code
_entity_poly.pdbx_strand_id
1 'polypeptide(L)' 'MYVILPFLLSTLISGLLGYLTYRILLKNRAGIIVTLISSAFIAYIFIDLYAFFGVVGGVLFYILLIRISTK' A
#
# COMPACT_ATOMS: atom_id res chain seq x y z
N MET A 1 -22.85 0.89 -0.82
CA MET A 1 -22.34 2.29 -0.92
C MET A 1 -21.39 2.49 0.27
N TYR A 2 -20.09 2.19 0.18
CA TYR A 2 -18.99 3.00 -0.35
C TYR A 2 -17.78 2.10 -0.64
N VAL A 3 -17.98 1.04 -1.42
CA VAL A 3 -17.01 -0.06 -1.61
C VAL A 3 -15.63 0.41 -2.12
N ILE A 4 -15.62 1.52 -2.86
CA ILE A 4 -14.41 2.11 -3.46
C ILE A 4 -13.56 2.86 -2.41
N LEU A 5 -14.17 3.38 -1.35
CA LEU A 5 -13.46 4.21 -0.37
C LEU A 5 -12.45 3.41 0.47
N PRO A 6 -12.80 2.23 1.03
CA PRO A 6 -11.84 1.36 1.72
C PRO A 6 -10.72 0.87 0.80
N PHE A 7 -11.05 0.59 -0.47
CA PHE A 7 -10.07 0.23 -1.49
C PHE A 7 -9.04 1.35 -1.74
N LEU A 8 -9.51 2.58 -1.97
CA LEU A 8 -8.64 3.74 -2.21
C LEU A 8 -7.78 4.06 -1.00
N LEU A 9 -8.36 4.05 0.20
CA LEU A 9 -7.62 4.31 1.44
C LEU A 9 -6.56 3.24 1.68
N SER A 10 -6.91 1.96 1.53
CA SER A 10 -5.97 0.84 1.64
C SER A 10 -4.82 1.00 0.64
N THR A 11 -5.13 1.31 -0.62
CA THR A 11 -4.16 1.51 -1.69
C THR A 11 -3.19 2.67 -1.40
N LEU A 12 -3.72 3.84 -1.08
CA LEU A 12 -2.92 5.05 -0.88
C LEU A 12 -2.07 4.97 0.39
N ILE A 13 -2.66 4.55 1.51
CA ILE A 13 -1.96 4.48 2.79
C ILE A 13 -0.88 3.41 2.76
N SER A 14 -1.19 2.20 2.29
CA SER A 14 -0.23 1.09 2.29
C SER A 14 0.94 1.35 1.34
N GLY A 15 0.67 1.84 0.12
CA GLY A 15 1.72 2.14 -0.85
C GLY A 15 2.63 3.28 -0.41
N LEU A 16 2.07 4.29 0.27
CA LEU A 16 2.85 5.40 0.82
C LEU A 16 3.72 4.95 2.01
N LEU A 17 3.20 4.11 2.91
CA LEU A 17 3.99 3.49 3.98
C LEU A 17 5.11 2.60 3.44
N GLY A 18 4.83 1.80 2.40
CA GLY A 18 5.84 1.01 1.71
C GLY A 18 6.94 1.87 1.10
N TYR A 19 6.56 3.00 0.47
CA TYR A 19 7.50 3.94 -0.12
C TYR A 19 8.38 4.63 0.93
N LEU A 20 7.80 5.10 2.03
CA LEU A 20 8.55 5.68 3.16
C LEU A 20 9.55 4.68 3.73
N THR A 21 9.11 3.43 3.91
CA THR A 21 9.98 2.34 4.37
C THR A 21 11.14 2.10 3.41
N TYR A 22 10.87 2.07 2.10
CA TYR A 22 11.91 1.98 1.09
C TYR A 22 12.90 3.14 1.17
N ARG A 23 12.41 4.38 1.32
CA ARG A 23 13.26 5.58 1.39
C ARG A 23 14.18 5.59 2.61
N ILE A 24 13.69 5.09 3.75
CA ILE A 24 14.45 5.04 5.00
C ILE A 24 15.46 3.88 5.00
N LEU A 25 15.04 2.69 4.59
CA LEU A 25 15.86 1.47 4.70
C LEU A 25 16.68 1.16 3.43
N LEU A 26 16.47 1.90 2.33
CA LEU A 26 17.08 1.67 1.01
C LEU A 26 16.93 0.21 0.51
N LYS A 27 15.91 -0.50 0.99
CA LYS A 27 15.64 -1.92 0.70
C LYS A 27 14.26 -2.09 0.09
N ASN A 28 14.21 -2.42 -1.20
CA ASN A 28 12.96 -2.67 -1.94
C ASN A 28 12.06 -3.71 -1.25
N ARG A 29 12.65 -4.80 -0.75
CA ARG A 29 11.89 -5.87 -0.10
C ARG A 29 11.18 -5.39 1.17
N ALA A 30 11.78 -4.47 1.92
CA ALA A 30 11.17 -3.95 3.14
C ALA A 30 9.91 -3.11 2.82
N GLY A 31 9.95 -2.31 1.75
CA GLY A 31 8.79 -1.53 1.31
C GLY A 31 7.60 -2.40 0.88
N ILE A 32 7.87 -3.48 0.13
CA ILE A 32 6.82 -4.44 -0.30
C ILE A 32 6.19 -5.12 0.91
N ILE A 33 7.01 -5.60 1.87
CA ILE A 33 6.53 -6.26 3.08
C ILE A 33 5.64 -5.31 3.90
N VAL A 34 6.06 -4.06 4.08
CA VAL A 34 5.25 -3.07 4.80
C VAL A 34 3.95 -2.76 4.07
N THR A 35 3.97 -2.68 2.74
CA THR A 35 2.75 -2.48 1.92
C THR A 35 1.76 -3.64 2.12
N LEU A 36 2.24 -4.88 2.13
CA LEU A 36 1.42 -6.07 2.35
C LEU A 36 0.80 -6.09 3.76
N ILE A 37 1.62 -5.87 4.79
CA ILE A 37 1.18 -5.90 6.20
C ILE A 37 0.17 -4.79 6.46
N SER A 38 0.44 -3.56 6.02
CA SER A 38 -0.45 -2.43 6.21
C SER A 38 -1.79 -2.61 5.48
N SER A 39 -1.77 -3.13 4.24
CA SER A 39 -3.01 -3.42 3.51
C SER A 39 -3.86 -4.50 4.19
N ALA A 40 -3.23 -5.58 4.69
CA ALA A 40 -3.92 -6.64 5.43
C ALA A 40 -4.54 -6.12 6.73
N PHE A 41 -3.82 -5.25 7.44
CA PHE A 41 -4.31 -4.60 8.67
C PHE A 41 -5.50 -3.68 8.38
N ILE A 42 -5.47 -2.91 7.31
CA ILE A 42 -6.59 -2.06 6.88
C ILE A 42 -7.79 -2.93 6.50
N ALA A 43 -7.59 -4.00 5.73
CA ALA A 43 -8.68 -4.93 5.37
C ALA A 43 -9.35 -5.55 6.61
N TYR A 44 -8.56 -5.88 7.63
CA TYR A 44 -9.07 -6.37 8.91
C TYR A 44 -9.91 -5.32 9.65
N ILE A 45 -9.45 -4.07 9.74
CA ILE A 45 -10.16 -2.98 10.43
C ILE A 45 -11.53 -2.72 9.81
N PHE A 46 -11.59 -2.67 8.47
CA PHE A 46 -12.82 -2.33 7.76
C PHE A 46 -13.77 -3.54 7.58
N ILE A 47 -13.34 -4.76 7.94
CA ILE A 47 -14.06 -6.02 7.66
C ILE A 47 -14.53 -6.04 6.20
N ASP A 48 -13.67 -5.56 5.30
CA ASP A 48 -14.02 -5.29 3.91
C ASP A 48 -13.03 -5.98 2.97
N LEU A 49 -13.55 -6.92 2.19
CA LEU A 49 -12.80 -7.64 1.18
C LEU A 49 -12.24 -6.70 0.09
N TYR A 50 -12.89 -5.57 -0.16
CA TYR A 50 -12.43 -4.57 -1.13
C TYR A 50 -11.21 -3.79 -0.64
N ALA A 51 -11.07 -3.60 0.66
CA ALA A 51 -9.82 -3.08 1.23
C ALA A 51 -8.65 -4.08 1.05
N PHE A 52 -8.93 -5.39 0.99
CA PHE A 52 -7.92 -6.40 0.66
C PHE A 52 -7.46 -6.32 -0.80
N PHE A 53 -8.36 -6.03 -1.75
CA PHE A 53 -7.95 -5.76 -3.13
C PHE A 53 -7.07 -4.50 -3.27
N GLY A 54 -7.14 -3.59 -2.29
CA GLY A 54 -6.23 -2.46 -2.16
C GLY A 54 -4.76 -2.84 -2.00
N VAL A 55 -4.44 -4.09 -1.62
CA VAL A 55 -3.06 -4.61 -1.58
C VAL A 55 -2.39 -4.48 -2.95
N VAL A 56 -3.08 -4.91 -4.01
CA VAL A 56 -2.55 -4.88 -5.38
C VAL A 56 -2.34 -3.43 -5.82
N GLY A 57 -3.33 -2.57 -5.52
CA GLY A 57 -3.23 -1.14 -5.75
C GLY A 57 -2.05 -0.51 -5.01
N GLY A 58 -1.86 -0.85 -3.73
CA GLY A 58 -0.80 -0.33 -2.88
C GLY A 58 0.59 -0.70 -3.38
N VAL A 59 0.78 -1.94 -3.84
CA VAL A 59 2.06 -2.38 -4.43
C VAL A 59 2.34 -1.65 -5.75
N LEU A 60 1.34 -1.50 -6.61
CA LEU A 60 1.48 -0.73 -7.85
C LEU A 60 1.80 0.74 -7.58
N PHE A 61 1.10 1.34 -6.61
CA PHE A 61 1.33 2.73 -6.19
C PHE A 61 2.71 2.92 -5.58
N TYR A 62 3.17 1.98 -4.75
CA TYR A 62 4.53 1.92 -4.22
C TYR A 62 5.59 1.90 -5.34
N ILE A 63 5.44 1.02 -6.33
CA ILE A 63 6.36 0.94 -7.47
C ILE A 63 6.36 2.25 -8.27
N LEU A 64 5.20 2.86 -8.45
CA LEU A 64 5.05 4.13 -9.13
C LEU A 64 5.78 5.26 -8.38
N LEU A 65 5.64 5.34 -7.04
CA LEU A 65 6.35 6.30 -6.21
C LEU A 65 7.87 6.12 -6.28
N ILE A 66 8.36 4.87 -6.26
CA ILE A 66 9.79 4.61 -6.46
C ILE A 66 10.25 5.13 -7.81
N ARG A 67 9.52 4.81 -8.89
CA ARG A 67 9.89 5.19 -10.25
C ARG A 67 9.91 6.71 -10.46
N ILE A 68 9.03 7.43 -9.77
CA ILE A 68 9.03 8.90 -9.78
C ILE A 68 10.22 9.44 -8.98
N SER A 69 10.58 8.79 -7.86
CA SER A 69 11.68 9.24 -7.01
C SER A 69 13.09 8.94 -7.54
N THR A 70 13.25 7.95 -8.42
CA THR A 70 14.55 7.58 -9.01
C THR A 70 14.81 8.18 -10.39
N LYS A 71 13.84 8.89 -10.96
CA LYS A 71 14.04 9.77 -12.12
C LYS A 71 14.49 11.15 -11.66
#